data_AF-A0A699QWJ2-F1
#
_entry.id   AF-A0A699QWJ2-F1
#
_cell.length_a   1.000
_cell.length_b   1.000
_cell.length_c   1.000
_cell.angle_alpha   90.00
_cell.angle_beta   90.00
_cell.angle_gamma   90.00
#
_symmetry.space_group_name_H-M   'P 1'
#
loop_
_entity.id
_entity.type
_entity.pdbx_description
1 polymer ?
#
loop_
_entity_poly.entity_id
_entity_poly.type
_entity_poly.pdbx_seq_one_letter_code
_entity_poly.pdbx_strand_id
1 'polypeptide(L)'
;TGTTSDGKKGRTVAVTTEDIHKRRNDVKARTTLLLALPDEHQLRFSKYKSAQELWATILNTFGGNEATKKKKKNLLKQQYGNFKAEG
;
A
#
# COMPACT_ATOMS: atom_id res chain seq x y z
N THR A 1 38.91 -32.05 16.64
CA THR A 1 37.96 -32.29 15.54
C THR A 1 37.31 -30.98 15.17
N GLY A 2 37.82 -30.33 14.11
CA GLY A 2 37.10 -29.22 13.48
C GLY A 2 35.98 -29.78 12.60
N THR A 3 34.87 -29.04 12.50
CA THR A 3 34.31 -28.52 11.24
C THR A 3 32.95 -27.88 11.52
N THR A 4 32.85 -26.63 11.07
CA THR A 4 31.69 -25.76 10.86
C THR A 4 30.62 -26.38 9.95
N SER A 5 29.36 -25.99 10.18
CA SER A 5 28.33 -25.77 9.14
C SER A 5 27.20 -24.99 9.80
N ASP A 6 27.25 -23.66 9.77
CA ASP A 6 26.52 -22.84 8.76
C ASP A 6 25.33 -23.58 8.15
N GLY A 7 24.27 -23.70 8.94
CA GLY A 7 22.92 -23.85 8.40
C GLY A 7 22.28 -22.48 8.39
N LYS A 8 22.60 -21.64 7.39
CA LYS A 8 21.73 -20.53 6.99
C LYS A 8 20.31 -21.07 6.95
N LYS A 9 19.53 -20.76 7.99
CA LYS A 9 18.11 -21.05 8.08
C LYS A 9 17.49 -20.26 6.95
N GLY A 10 17.40 -20.92 5.80
CA GLY A 10 16.77 -20.45 4.60
C GLY A 10 15.48 -19.80 5.06
N ARG A 11 15.35 -18.52 4.73
CA ARG A 11 14.16 -17.73 5.00
C ARG A 11 13.08 -18.32 4.10
N THR A 12 12.56 -19.47 4.52
CA THR A 12 11.54 -20.27 3.87
C THR A 12 10.40 -19.32 3.62
N VAL A 13 10.23 -19.03 2.33
CA VAL A 13 9.22 -18.15 1.76
C VAL A 13 7.88 -18.88 1.90
N ALA A 14 7.42 -19.06 3.13
CA ALA A 14 6.00 -19.20 3.42
C ALA A 14 5.42 -17.79 3.31
N VAL A 15 5.41 -17.25 2.09
CA VAL A 15 4.54 -16.14 1.73
C VAL A 15 3.16 -16.78 1.75
N THR A 16 2.55 -16.77 2.93
CA THR A 16 1.17 -17.21 3.14
C THR A 16 0.30 -16.54 2.09
N THR A 17 -0.71 -17.24 1.61
CA THR A 17 -1.68 -16.73 0.63
C THR A 17 -2.20 -15.34 1.05
N GLU A 18 -2.34 -15.10 2.36
CA GLU A 18 -2.69 -13.81 2.96
C GLU A 18 -1.68 -12.68 2.68
N ASP A 19 -0.36 -12.93 2.72
CA ASP A 19 0.67 -11.94 2.39
C ASP A 19 0.60 -11.56 0.90
N ILE A 20 0.36 -12.54 0.02
CA ILE A 20 0.16 -12.28 -1.43
C ILE A 20 -1.04 -11.37 -1.66
N HIS A 21 -2.17 -11.68 -1.02
CA HIS A 21 -3.39 -10.88 -1.14
C HIS A 21 -3.21 -9.48 -0.55
N LYS A 22 -2.54 -9.36 0.59
CA LYS A 22 -2.23 -8.08 1.23
C LYS A 22 -1.32 -7.22 0.36
N ARG A 23 -0.27 -7.78 -0.24
CA ARG A 23 0.62 -7.07 -1.17
C ARG A 23 -0.11 -6.61 -2.44
N ARG A 24 -0.95 -7.47 -3.02
CA ARG A 24 -1.77 -7.09 -4.20
C ARG A 24 -2.69 -5.92 -3.89
N ASN A 25 -3.33 -5.93 -2.72
CA ASN A 25 -4.18 -4.83 -2.29
C ASN A 25 -3.41 -3.55 -2.01
N ASP A 26 -2.24 -3.64 -1.39
CA ASP A 26 -1.39 -2.47 -1.15
C ASP A 26 -0.94 -1.83 -2.46
N VAL A 27 -0.48 -2.63 -3.44
CA VAL A 27 -0.08 -2.14 -4.76
C VAL A 27 -1.26 -1.44 -5.45
N LYS A 28 -2.45 -2.08 -5.44
CA LYS A 28 -3.65 -1.50 -6.04
C LYS A 28 -4.03 -0.17 -5.38
N ALA A 29 -4.04 -0.13 -4.06
CA ALA A 29 -4.34 1.09 -3.29
C ALA A 29 -3.30 2.20 -3.57
N ARG A 30 -2.01 1.87 -3.66
CA ARG A 30 -0.96 2.82 -4.04
C ARG A 30 -1.19 3.41 -5.42
N THR A 31 -1.46 2.56 -6.42
CA THR A 31 -1.73 3.02 -7.79
C THR A 31 -2.96 3.92 -7.84
N THR A 32 -4.07 3.56 -7.17
CA THR A 32 -5.26 4.41 -7.10
C THR A 32 -4.98 5.75 -6.41
N LEU A 33 -4.21 5.76 -5.33
CA LEU A 33 -3.83 6.99 -4.63
C LEU A 33 -2.96 7.91 -5.49
N LEU A 34 -2.04 7.36 -6.28
CA LEU A 34 -1.22 8.13 -7.22
C LEU A 34 -2.06 8.69 -8.37
N LEU A 35 -2.92 7.88 -9.00
CA LEU A 35 -3.79 8.33 -10.09
C LEU A 35 -4.80 9.41 -9.64
N ALA A 36 -5.16 9.44 -8.36
CA ALA A 36 -6.00 10.49 -7.77
C ALA A 36 -5.26 11.81 -7.52
N LEU A 37 -4.01 11.95 -7.96
CA LEU A 37 -3.20 13.15 -7.89
C LEU A 37 -2.85 13.64 -9.30
N PRO A 38 -2.75 14.96 -9.52
CA PRO A 38 -2.13 15.53 -10.72
C PRO A 38 -0.73 14.96 -10.97
N ASP A 39 -0.35 14.83 -12.23
CA ASP A 39 0.89 14.19 -12.68
C ASP A 39 2.15 14.77 -12.01
N GLU A 40 2.20 16.11 -11.85
CA GLU A 40 3.24 16.84 -11.11
C GLU A 40 3.47 16.30 -9.69
N HIS A 41 2.39 15.89 -9.02
CA HIS A 41 2.45 15.34 -7.67
C HIS A 41 2.75 13.85 -7.68
N GLN A 42 2.37 13.09 -8.72
CA GLN A 42 2.59 11.63 -8.78
C GLN A 42 4.06 11.26 -8.61
N LEU A 43 4.96 11.97 -9.32
CA LEU A 43 6.41 11.73 -9.23
C LEU A 43 6.92 11.95 -7.80
N ARG A 44 6.47 13.02 -7.14
CA ARG A 44 6.86 13.37 -5.76
C ARG A 44 6.41 12.33 -4.73
N PHE A 45 5.29 11.68 -4.98
CA PHE A 45 4.71 10.66 -4.09
C PHE A 45 5.02 9.21 -4.52
N SER A 46 5.63 8.98 -5.68
CA SER A 46 6.01 7.64 -6.17
C SER A 46 7.03 6.91 -5.28
N LYS A 47 7.82 7.66 -4.50
CA LYS A 47 8.86 7.14 -3.59
C LYS A 47 8.34 6.29 -2.42
N TYR A 48 7.04 6.38 -2.09
CA TYR A 48 6.47 5.67 -0.95
C TYR A 48 6.16 4.22 -1.30
N LYS A 49 6.67 3.27 -0.50
CA LYS A 49 6.56 1.82 -0.76
C LYS A 49 5.23 1.21 -0.34
N SER A 50 4.49 1.89 0.53
CA SER A 50 3.24 1.39 1.12
C SER A 50 2.09 2.39 0.92
N ALA A 51 0.86 1.91 0.74
CA ALA A 51 -0.32 2.77 0.58
C ALA A 51 -0.56 3.66 1.81
N GLN A 52 -0.27 3.14 3.01
CA GLN A 52 -0.40 3.90 4.26
C GLN A 52 0.56 5.08 4.36
N GLU A 53 1.83 4.89 4.03
CA GLU A 53 2.85 5.95 4.07
C GLU A 53 2.56 7.03 3.02
N LEU A 54 2.16 6.59 1.82
CA LEU A 54 1.72 7.46 0.74
C LEU A 54 0.54 8.33 1.20
N TRP A 55 -0.48 7.70 1.78
CA TRP A 55 -1.66 8.40 2.30
C TRP A 55 -1.33 9.39 3.41
N ALA A 56 -0.55 8.99 4.41
CA ALA A 56 -0.13 9.87 5.50
C ALA A 56 0.64 11.10 4.99
N THR A 57 1.52 10.89 4.01
CA THR A 57 2.26 11.99 3.39
C THR A 57 1.33 12.92 2.63
N ILE A 58 0.43 12.38 1.78
CA ILE A 58 -0.57 13.17 1.05
C ILE A 58 -1.36 14.05 2.04
N LEU A 59 -1.83 13.48 3.16
CA LEU A 59 -2.54 14.24 4.19
C LEU A 59 -1.71 15.36 4.82
N ASN A 60 -0.43 15.10 5.08
CA ASN A 60 0.49 16.09 5.64
C ASN A 60 0.79 17.21 4.64
N THR A 61 0.96 16.89 3.35
CA THR A 61 1.27 17.87 2.29
C THR A 61 0.09 18.72 1.85
N PHE A 62 -1.12 18.17 1.83
CA PHE A 62 -2.33 18.92 1.47
C PHE A 62 -3.02 19.54 2.70
N GLY A 63 -2.29 19.61 3.83
CA GLY A 63 -2.68 20.44 4.97
C GLY A 63 -3.91 19.96 5.72
N GLY A 64 -4.03 18.67 6.04
CA GLY A 64 -4.86 18.22 7.16
C GLY A 64 -6.36 18.60 7.14
N ASN A 65 -6.95 18.97 5.99
CA ASN A 65 -8.39 19.25 5.93
C ASN A 65 -9.17 17.93 6.03
N GLU A 66 -9.67 17.63 7.23
CA GLU A 66 -10.51 16.47 7.57
C GLU A 66 -11.67 16.25 6.57
N ALA A 67 -12.17 17.31 5.92
CA ALA A 67 -13.17 17.24 4.85
C ALA A 67 -12.69 16.46 3.61
N THR A 68 -11.46 16.72 3.14
CA THR A 68 -10.87 16.05 1.97
C THR A 68 -10.52 14.60 2.28
N LYS A 69 -10.10 14.34 3.53
CA LYS A 69 -9.86 13.00 4.08
C LYS A 69 -11.14 12.16 4.11
N LYS A 70 -12.27 12.75 4.55
CA LYS A 70 -13.59 12.08 4.59
C LYS A 70 -14.09 11.76 3.17
N LYS A 71 -13.95 12.69 2.22
CA LYS A 71 -14.36 12.50 0.81
C LYS A 71 -13.51 11.44 0.10
N LYS A 72 -12.17 11.48 0.22
CA LYS A 72 -11.28 10.45 -0.36
C LYS A 72 -11.43 9.09 0.33
N LYS A 73 -11.64 9.03 1.66
CA LYS A 73 -11.92 7.78 2.37
C LYS A 73 -13.25 7.15 1.95
N ASN A 74 -14.28 7.96 1.71
CA ASN A 74 -15.56 7.48 1.19
C ASN A 74 -15.43 6.97 -0.25
N LEU A 75 -14.71 7.69 -1.11
CA LEU A 75 -14.39 7.25 -2.46
C LEU A 75 -13.63 5.92 -2.47
N LEU A 76 -12.63 5.76 -1.58
CA LEU A 76 -11.88 4.52 -1.46
C LEU A 76 -12.76 3.37 -0.93
N LYS A 77 -13.68 3.63 0.00
CA LYS A 77 -14.67 2.64 0.45
C LYS A 77 -15.63 2.21 -0.66
N GLN A 78 -16.07 3.13 -1.52
CA GLN A 78 -16.88 2.77 -2.69
C GLN A 78 -16.08 1.87 -3.65
N GLN A 79 -14.85 2.26 -3.97
CA GLN A 79 -13.98 1.51 -4.87
C GLN A 79 -13.63 0.12 -4.31
N TYR A 80 -13.45 0.01 -3.00
CA TYR A 80 -13.09 -1.25 -2.33
C TYR A 80 -14.30 -2.12 -1.96
N GLY A 81 -15.46 -1.52 -1.73
CA GLY A 81 -16.73 -2.23 -1.52
C GLY A 81 -17.13 -3.06 -2.74
N ASN A 82 -16.86 -2.53 -3.94
CA ASN A 82 -17.05 -3.25 -5.19
C ASN A 82 -16.05 -4.41 -5.39
N PHE A 83 -14.94 -4.44 -4.65
CA PHE A 83 -13.95 -5.54 -4.71
C PHE A 83 -14.31 -6.76 -3.87
N LYS A 84 -15.30 -6.65 -2.98
CA LYS A 84 -15.72 -7.73 -2.07
C LYS A 84 -17.01 -8.46 -2.51
N ALA A 85 -17.62 -8.05 -3.62
CA ALA A 85 -18.92 -8.56 -4.06
C ALA A 85 -18.84 -9.66 -5.14
N GLU A 86 -17.66 -9.97 -5.66
CA GLU A 86 -17.44 -11.18 -6.46
C GLU A 86 -16.73 -12.22 -5.58
N GLY A 87 -17.55 -12.99 -4.87
CA GLY A 87 -17.19 -14.14 -4.06
C GLY A 87 -18.44 -14.91 -3.69
#